data_AF-A0A258BUD8-F1
#
_entry.id   AF-A0A258BUD8-F1
#
_cell.length_a   1.000
_cell.length_b   1.000
_cell.length_c   1.000
_cell.angle_alpha   90.00
_cell.angle_beta   90.00
_cell.angle_gamma   90.00
#
_symmetry.space_group_name_H-M   'P 1'
#
loop_
_entity.id
_entity.type
_entity.pdbx_description
1 polymer ?
#
loop_
_entity_poly.entity_id
_entity_poly.type
_entity_poly.pdbx_seq_one_letter_code
_entity_poly.pdbx_strand_id
1 'polypeptide(L)'
;HEVTSFGRVAAQTAKQVVLQRLREAEREVVLTEFEDKIGTVVTGIVQRVEPRVVRVEMGKATGILPQSEQIQGEFYSVGSRIKVFIKDIERDNRGPQLILSRGNEAFVEYLFRQEVPEMETGAVEIKGIAREAGRRTKLAVASTVPGVDPVGTFVGGHGTRVNAVMNEIGDQEKIDIVTYDENIDTYIRNALSPAEVVKVEIDKEAKRAKVFVTEDQQSIAIGRGGQNVRLASRLTGYELDIETAIAKPAEKKVKKNIEDDLFSAINEQGE
;
A
#
# COMPACT_ATOMS: atom_id res chain seq x y z
N HIS A 1 23.04 -62.59 -12.29
CA HIS A 1 22.42 -61.31 -12.72
C HIS A 1 21.49 -60.67 -11.68
N GLU A 2 20.95 -61.42 -10.69
CA GLU A 2 20.03 -60.87 -9.68
C GLU A 2 20.69 -60.06 -8.55
N VAL A 3 21.89 -60.43 -8.12
CA VAL A 3 22.56 -59.79 -6.97
C VAL A 3 22.95 -58.32 -7.25
N THR A 4 23.32 -58.01 -8.50
CA THR A 4 23.63 -56.64 -8.94
C THR A 4 22.38 -55.77 -9.15
N SER A 5 21.22 -56.39 -9.41
CA SER A 5 19.91 -55.72 -9.48
C SER A 5 19.42 -55.31 -8.09
N PHE A 6 19.50 -56.22 -7.11
CA PHE A 6 19.13 -55.96 -5.71
C PHE A 6 19.96 -54.84 -5.06
N GLY A 7 21.27 -54.80 -5.30
CA GLY A 7 22.14 -53.74 -4.79
C GLY A 7 21.81 -52.36 -5.36
N ARG A 8 21.33 -52.27 -6.61
CA ARG A 8 20.93 -51.01 -7.23
C ARG A 8 19.63 -50.47 -6.65
N VAL A 9 18.63 -51.34 -6.41
CA VAL A 9 17.36 -50.96 -5.78
C VAL A 9 17.59 -50.50 -4.34
N ALA A 10 18.36 -51.28 -3.55
CA ALA A 10 18.69 -50.91 -2.17
C ALA A 10 19.46 -49.58 -2.07
N ALA A 11 20.40 -49.33 -2.98
CA ALA A 11 21.14 -48.06 -3.03
C ALA A 11 20.24 -46.86 -3.40
N GLN A 12 19.29 -47.03 -4.32
CA GLN A 12 18.32 -46.00 -4.66
C GLN A 12 17.36 -45.70 -3.49
N THR A 13 16.88 -46.74 -2.80
CA THR A 13 16.04 -46.58 -1.60
C THR A 13 16.81 -45.90 -0.47
N ALA A 14 18.06 -46.30 -0.22
CA ALA A 14 18.91 -45.64 0.78
C ALA A 14 19.13 -44.15 0.44
N LYS A 15 19.42 -43.82 -0.83
CA LYS A 15 19.52 -42.42 -1.29
C LYS A 15 18.22 -41.65 -1.04
N GLN A 16 17.08 -42.25 -1.31
CA GLN A 16 15.77 -41.61 -1.10
C GLN A 16 15.48 -41.38 0.39
N VAL A 17 15.79 -42.35 1.25
CA VAL A 17 15.63 -42.21 2.72
C VAL A 17 16.57 -41.12 3.27
N VAL A 18 17.82 -41.07 2.83
CA VAL A 18 18.78 -40.02 3.23
C VAL A 18 18.29 -38.65 2.79
N LEU A 19 17.84 -38.51 1.53
CA LEU A 19 17.30 -37.24 1.02
C LEU A 19 16.03 -36.82 1.77
N GLN A 20 15.19 -37.77 2.18
CA GLN A 20 14.00 -37.48 2.98
C GLN A 20 14.39 -36.99 4.39
N ARG A 21 15.30 -37.68 5.08
CA ARG A 21 15.80 -37.27 6.39
C ARG A 21 16.49 -35.91 6.37
N LEU A 22 17.24 -35.61 5.29
CA LEU A 22 17.86 -34.31 5.10
C LEU A 22 16.81 -33.20 4.99
N ARG A 23 15.74 -33.41 4.21
CA ARG A 23 14.63 -32.45 4.08
C ARG A 23 13.87 -32.26 5.38
N GLU A 24 13.66 -33.32 6.16
CA GLU A 24 13.00 -33.24 7.48
C GLU A 24 13.83 -32.40 8.46
N ALA A 25 15.16 -32.55 8.47
CA ALA A 25 16.06 -31.74 9.29
C ALA A 25 16.10 -30.27 8.83
N GLU A 26 16.21 -30.01 7.53
CA GLU A 26 16.13 -28.65 6.97
C GLU A 26 14.81 -27.97 7.34
N ARG A 27 13.70 -28.73 7.31
CA ARG A 27 12.38 -28.24 7.67
C ARG A 27 12.31 -27.75 9.12
N GLU A 28 12.82 -28.55 10.04
CA GLU A 28 12.81 -28.22 11.46
C GLU A 28 13.63 -26.95 11.72
N VAL A 29 14.80 -26.83 11.12
CA VAL A 29 15.66 -25.63 11.23
C VAL A 29 14.96 -24.37 10.71
N VAL A 30 14.30 -24.44 9.54
CA VAL A 30 13.61 -23.27 8.96
C VAL A 30 12.46 -22.83 9.86
N LEU A 31 11.63 -23.76 10.33
CA LEU A 31 10.49 -23.43 11.19
C LEU A 31 10.97 -22.80 12.50
N THR A 32 11.89 -23.43 13.22
CA THR A 32 12.40 -22.91 14.48
C THR A 32 13.06 -21.52 14.34
N GLU A 33 13.73 -21.24 13.22
CA GLU A 33 14.44 -19.98 13.02
C GLU A 33 13.56 -18.83 12.49
N PHE A 34 12.50 -19.13 11.75
CA PHE A 34 11.72 -18.14 11.00
C PHE A 34 10.25 -18.03 11.36
N GLU A 35 9.68 -18.94 12.15
CA GLU A 35 8.28 -18.86 12.59
C GLU A 35 8.02 -17.55 13.35
N ASP A 36 8.93 -17.16 14.25
CA ASP A 36 8.85 -15.89 15.00
C ASP A 36 9.24 -14.65 14.16
N LYS A 37 9.77 -14.85 12.95
CA LYS A 37 10.20 -13.77 12.05
C LYS A 37 9.21 -13.48 10.94
N ILE A 38 8.09 -14.22 10.86
CA ILE A 38 6.99 -13.88 9.95
C ILE A 38 6.52 -12.46 10.27
N GLY A 39 6.30 -11.65 9.23
CA GLY A 39 5.94 -10.23 9.41
C GLY A 39 7.12 -9.29 9.64
N THR A 40 8.36 -9.78 9.54
CA THR A 40 9.57 -8.95 9.64
C THR A 40 10.29 -8.85 8.30
N VAL A 41 11.19 -7.88 8.20
CA VAL A 41 12.08 -7.72 7.05
C VAL A 41 13.46 -8.24 7.38
N VAL A 42 13.99 -9.06 6.49
CA VAL A 42 15.34 -9.60 6.60
C VAL A 42 16.14 -9.25 5.36
N THR A 43 17.46 -9.19 5.50
CA THR A 43 18.36 -9.07 4.35
C THR A 43 18.77 -10.45 3.88
N GLY A 44 18.69 -10.68 2.57
CA GLY A 44 19.16 -11.89 1.93
C GLY A 44 20.01 -11.61 0.70
N ILE A 45 20.49 -12.68 0.08
CA ILE A 45 21.28 -12.64 -1.16
C ILE A 45 20.50 -13.37 -2.25
N VAL A 46 20.34 -12.73 -3.40
CA VAL A 46 19.69 -13.37 -4.55
C VAL A 46 20.57 -14.51 -5.07
N GLN A 47 20.10 -15.74 -4.94
CA GLN A 47 20.81 -16.92 -5.46
C GLN A 47 20.48 -17.21 -6.92
N ARG A 48 19.21 -17.04 -7.29
CA ARG A 48 18.73 -17.39 -8.62
C ARG A 48 17.54 -16.53 -9.03
N VAL A 49 17.52 -16.14 -10.29
CA VAL A 49 16.42 -15.40 -10.90
C VAL A 49 15.82 -16.28 -11.99
N GLU A 50 14.56 -16.68 -11.81
CA GLU A 50 13.77 -17.44 -12.78
C GLU A 50 12.60 -16.56 -13.27
N PRO A 51 11.95 -16.87 -14.42
CA PRO A 51 10.94 -15.98 -15.01
C PRO A 51 9.75 -15.62 -14.11
N ARG A 52 9.43 -16.45 -13.12
CA ARG A 52 8.27 -16.27 -12.22
C ARG A 52 8.63 -16.22 -10.73
N VAL A 53 9.88 -16.54 -10.38
CA VAL A 53 10.31 -16.70 -8.99
C VAL A 53 11.76 -16.27 -8.86
N VAL A 54 12.06 -15.49 -7.83
CA VAL A 54 13.43 -15.20 -7.41
C VAL A 54 13.70 -16.00 -6.14
N ARG A 55 14.84 -16.71 -6.09
CA ARG A 55 15.29 -17.43 -4.89
C ARG A 55 16.28 -16.57 -4.12
N VAL A 56 16.00 -16.38 -2.84
CA VAL A 56 16.79 -15.53 -1.94
C VAL A 56 17.28 -16.37 -0.76
N GLU A 57 18.58 -16.35 -0.50
CA GLU A 57 19.20 -16.97 0.65
C GLU A 57 19.25 -16.00 1.83
N MET A 58 18.85 -16.46 3.00
CA MET A 58 18.78 -15.69 4.24
C MET A 58 19.53 -16.45 5.34
N GLY A 59 20.82 -16.68 5.11
CA GLY A 59 21.67 -17.45 6.02
C GLY A 59 21.39 -18.95 5.93
N LYS A 60 20.62 -19.51 6.86
CA LYS A 60 20.37 -20.97 6.95
C LYS A 60 19.18 -21.46 6.12
N ALA A 61 18.43 -20.55 5.50
CA ALA A 61 17.22 -20.87 4.74
C ALA A 61 17.20 -20.19 3.38
N THR A 62 16.49 -20.80 2.44
CA THR A 62 16.18 -20.20 1.13
C THR A 62 14.68 -19.90 1.07
N GLY A 63 14.34 -18.66 0.74
CA GLY A 63 12.97 -18.26 0.44
C GLY A 63 12.75 -18.02 -1.05
N ILE A 64 11.49 -17.95 -1.44
CA ILE A 64 11.07 -17.56 -2.78
C ILE A 64 10.33 -16.24 -2.76
N LEU A 65 10.62 -15.41 -3.74
CA LEU A 65 9.92 -14.17 -4.02
C LEU A 65 9.14 -14.39 -5.33
N PRO A 66 7.85 -14.80 -5.25
CA PRO A 66 7.03 -15.06 -6.42
C PRO A 66 6.69 -13.75 -7.15
N GLN A 67 6.38 -13.85 -8.45
CA GLN A 67 6.11 -12.68 -9.31
C GLN A 67 5.02 -11.74 -8.75
N SER A 68 3.99 -12.28 -8.10
CA SER A 68 2.91 -11.49 -7.48
C SER A 68 3.37 -10.65 -6.28
N GLU A 69 4.50 -11.01 -5.67
CA GLU A 69 5.05 -10.35 -4.49
C GLU A 69 6.31 -9.52 -4.83
N GLN A 70 6.70 -9.49 -6.11
CA GLN A 70 7.79 -8.65 -6.61
C GLN A 70 7.29 -7.23 -6.89
N ILE A 71 8.19 -6.26 -6.77
CA ILE A 71 7.94 -4.91 -7.25
C ILE A 71 7.99 -4.91 -8.78
N GLN A 72 6.96 -4.36 -9.42
CA GLN A 72 6.90 -4.32 -10.88
C GLN A 72 8.03 -3.45 -11.43
N GLY A 73 8.83 -4.00 -12.35
CA GLY A 73 9.94 -3.29 -13.00
C GLY A 73 11.25 -3.30 -12.22
N GLU A 74 11.29 -3.90 -11.01
CA GLU A 74 12.52 -4.08 -10.25
C GLU A 74 13.43 -5.14 -10.91
N PHE A 75 14.73 -4.85 -10.97
CA PHE A 75 15.73 -5.77 -11.51
C PHE A 75 16.45 -6.52 -10.39
N TYR A 76 16.39 -7.85 -10.45
CA TYR A 76 17.09 -8.72 -9.51
C TYR A 76 18.35 -9.28 -10.16
N SER A 77 19.50 -9.15 -9.48
CA SER A 77 20.78 -9.67 -9.96
C SER A 77 21.28 -10.77 -9.04
N VAL A 78 21.79 -11.87 -9.60
CA VAL A 78 22.39 -12.94 -8.79
C VAL A 78 23.60 -12.41 -8.02
N GLY A 79 23.67 -12.72 -6.73
CA GLY A 79 24.69 -12.25 -5.80
C GLY A 79 24.39 -10.88 -5.17
N SER A 80 23.33 -10.18 -5.59
CA SER A 80 22.96 -8.90 -4.97
C SER A 80 22.33 -9.11 -3.60
N ARG A 81 22.63 -8.20 -2.66
CA ARG A 81 21.91 -8.11 -1.39
C ARG A 81 20.56 -7.45 -1.60
N ILE A 82 19.55 -7.92 -0.89
CA ILE A 82 18.18 -7.45 -1.02
C ILE A 82 17.46 -7.56 0.33
N LYS A 83 16.66 -6.56 0.70
CA LYS A 83 15.73 -6.67 1.82
C LYS A 83 14.42 -7.30 1.36
N VAL A 84 13.87 -8.22 2.14
CA VAL A 84 12.63 -8.92 1.81
C VAL A 84 11.77 -9.03 3.06
N PHE A 85 10.47 -8.83 2.91
CA PHE A 85 9.48 -9.10 3.93
C PHE A 85 9.14 -10.59 3.94
N ILE A 86 9.19 -11.23 5.11
CA ILE A 86 8.78 -12.62 5.27
C ILE A 86 7.25 -12.62 5.39
N LYS A 87 6.56 -12.97 4.30
CA LYS A 87 5.11 -12.94 4.23
C LYS A 87 4.48 -14.13 4.93
N ASP A 88 4.96 -15.33 4.63
CA ASP A 88 4.39 -16.58 5.16
C ASP A 88 5.39 -17.75 5.00
N ILE A 89 5.08 -18.88 5.64
CA ILE A 89 5.79 -20.15 5.49
C ILE A 89 4.81 -21.19 4.96
N GLU A 90 4.87 -21.45 3.66
CA GLU A 90 4.04 -22.49 3.05
C GLU A 90 4.60 -23.87 3.38
N ARG A 91 3.72 -24.75 3.87
CA ARG A 91 4.06 -26.15 4.17
C ARG A 91 3.66 -27.03 2.98
N ASP A 92 4.49 -27.05 1.94
CA ASP A 92 4.29 -27.97 0.80
C ASP A 92 4.89 -29.36 1.10
N ASN A 93 4.43 -30.38 0.38
CA ASN A 93 4.96 -31.75 0.43
C ASN A 93 6.46 -31.83 0.08
N ARG A 94 7.02 -30.76 -0.51
CA ARG A 94 8.44 -30.64 -0.87
C ARG A 94 9.31 -30.05 0.24
N GLY A 95 8.72 -29.53 1.33
CA GLY A 95 9.39 -28.86 2.44
C GLY A 95 8.77 -27.49 2.76
N PRO A 96 9.09 -26.88 3.92
CA PRO A 96 8.64 -25.53 4.22
C PRO A 96 9.32 -24.55 3.28
N GLN A 97 8.52 -23.67 2.70
CA GLN A 97 8.97 -22.70 1.73
C GLN A 97 8.63 -21.31 2.25
N LEU A 98 9.67 -20.53 2.54
CA LEU A 98 9.50 -19.14 2.95
C LEU A 98 8.99 -18.33 1.75
N ILE A 99 7.80 -17.76 1.87
CA ILE A 99 7.24 -16.84 0.90
C ILE A 99 7.67 -15.43 1.29
N LEU A 100 8.42 -14.82 0.39
CA LEU A 100 8.97 -13.49 0.54
C LEU A 100 8.17 -12.49 -0.26
N SER A 101 8.22 -11.23 0.17
CA SER A 101 7.59 -10.13 -0.54
C SER A 101 8.42 -8.87 -0.50
N ARG A 102 8.34 -8.11 -1.60
CA ARG A 102 8.74 -6.71 -1.67
C ARG A 102 7.58 -5.81 -2.09
N GLY A 103 6.50 -6.39 -2.64
CA GLY A 103 5.28 -5.68 -3.01
C GLY A 103 4.28 -5.46 -1.86
N ASN A 104 4.43 -6.16 -0.73
CA ASN A 104 3.52 -6.02 0.41
C ASN A 104 3.60 -4.63 1.07
N GLU A 105 2.48 -4.15 1.61
CA GLU A 105 2.39 -2.86 2.33
C GLU A 105 3.21 -2.86 3.62
N ALA A 106 3.25 -3.99 4.33
CA ALA A 106 4.04 -4.15 5.54
C ALA A 106 5.55 -4.01 5.30
N PHE A 107 6.01 -4.23 4.06
CA PHE A 107 7.40 -3.94 3.70
C PHE A 107 7.69 -2.44 3.82
N VAL A 108 6.82 -1.58 3.27
CA VAL A 108 6.97 -0.12 3.35
C VAL A 108 6.84 0.36 4.80
N GLU A 109 5.88 -0.19 5.55
CA GLU A 109 5.71 0.13 6.98
C GLU A 109 6.99 -0.14 7.77
N TYR A 110 7.60 -1.31 7.56
CA TYR A 110 8.86 -1.66 8.21
C TYR A 110 10.00 -0.71 7.84
N LEU A 111 10.12 -0.35 6.55
CA LEU A 111 11.16 0.58 6.10
C LEU A 111 11.01 1.95 6.76
N PHE A 112 9.78 2.47 6.88
CA PHE A 112 9.55 3.71 7.61
C PHE A 112 9.85 3.58 9.11
N ARG A 113 9.52 2.45 9.73
CA ARG A 113 9.86 2.22 11.15
C ARG A 113 11.38 2.29 11.40
N GLN A 114 12.20 1.87 10.44
CA GLN A 114 13.66 1.99 10.55
C GLN A 114 14.17 3.42 10.32
N GLU A 115 13.47 4.19 9.50
CA GLU A 115 13.88 5.55 9.10
C GLU A 115 13.35 6.64 10.04
N VAL A 116 12.24 6.37 10.73
CA VAL A 116 11.50 7.32 11.58
C VAL A 116 11.54 6.85 13.05
N PRO A 117 12.57 7.22 13.83
CA PRO A 117 12.72 6.79 15.23
C PRO A 117 11.57 7.26 16.12
N GLU A 118 10.87 8.34 15.76
CA GLU A 118 9.72 8.86 16.48
C GLU A 118 8.56 7.85 16.52
N MET A 119 8.49 6.90 15.57
CA MET A 119 7.52 5.79 15.61
C MET A 119 7.77 4.84 16.77
N GLU A 120 9.03 4.59 17.17
CA GLU A 120 9.34 3.68 18.29
C GLU A 120 8.90 4.26 19.62
N THR A 121 9.00 5.59 19.77
CA THR A 121 8.49 6.31 20.95
C THR A 121 6.97 6.48 20.95
N GLY A 122 6.31 6.16 19.83
CA GLY A 122 4.88 6.33 19.63
C GLY A 122 4.43 7.78 19.40
N ALA A 123 5.34 8.73 19.17
CA ALA A 123 5.02 10.16 18.95
C ALA A 123 4.31 10.40 17.61
N VAL A 124 4.59 9.54 16.64
CA VAL A 124 3.91 9.49 15.34
C VAL A 124 3.62 8.04 14.98
N GLU A 125 2.58 7.82 14.19
CA GLU A 125 2.15 6.48 13.78
C GLU A 125 1.62 6.47 12.36
N ILE A 126 1.71 5.31 11.70
CA ILE A 126 1.08 5.06 10.41
C ILE A 126 -0.35 4.58 10.67
N LYS A 127 -1.33 5.30 10.12
CA LYS A 127 -2.76 4.97 10.24
C LYS A 127 -3.28 4.11 9.08
N GLY A 128 -2.62 4.16 7.93
CA GLY A 128 -3.00 3.36 6.78
C GLY A 128 -1.98 3.45 5.64
N ILE A 129 -1.93 2.40 4.83
CA ILE A 129 -1.12 2.33 3.62
C ILE A 129 -2.05 1.84 2.50
N ALA A 130 -1.98 2.50 1.34
CA ALA A 130 -2.56 2.01 0.11
C ALA A 130 -1.46 1.98 -0.95
N ARG A 131 -1.09 0.79 -1.39
CA ARG A 131 0.06 0.59 -2.29
C ARG A 131 -0.31 -0.07 -3.62
N GLU A 132 0.25 0.47 -4.69
CA GLU A 132 0.44 -0.20 -5.98
C GLU A 132 1.97 -0.30 -6.22
N ALA A 133 2.54 -1.45 -5.87
CA ALA A 133 3.99 -1.67 -5.84
C ALA A 133 4.67 -1.36 -7.18
N GLY A 134 5.78 -0.61 -7.13
CA GLY A 134 6.54 -0.16 -8.29
C GLY A 134 5.96 1.06 -8.99
N ARG A 135 4.84 1.61 -8.49
CA ARG A 135 4.18 2.78 -9.10
C ARG A 135 3.92 3.88 -8.09
N ARG A 136 3.03 3.63 -7.12
CA ARG A 136 2.63 4.67 -6.16
C ARG A 136 2.11 4.07 -4.86
N THR A 137 2.48 4.70 -3.75
CA THR A 137 1.98 4.40 -2.41
C THR A 137 1.44 5.68 -1.78
N LYS A 138 0.25 5.59 -1.18
CA LYS A 138 -0.25 6.62 -0.26
C LYS A 138 -0.11 6.12 1.17
N LEU A 139 0.48 6.96 2.02
CA LEU A 139 0.74 6.70 3.42
C LEU A 139 -0.01 7.73 4.27
N ALA A 140 -0.95 7.27 5.10
CA ALA A 140 -1.64 8.12 6.07
C ALA A 140 -0.92 8.06 7.42
N VAL A 141 -0.52 9.21 7.94
CA VAL A 141 0.21 9.34 9.21
C VAL A 141 -0.50 10.27 10.17
N ALA A 142 -0.38 9.99 11.47
CA ALA A 142 -0.89 10.85 12.53
C ALA A 142 0.21 11.10 13.57
N SER A 143 0.07 12.20 14.31
CA SER A 143 0.85 12.40 15.53
C SER A 143 -0.05 12.17 16.75
N THR A 144 0.52 11.53 17.77
CA THR A 144 -0.10 11.36 19.08
C THR A 144 0.29 12.47 20.05
N VAL A 145 1.31 13.27 19.69
CA VAL A 145 1.89 14.32 20.52
C VAL A 145 1.52 15.69 19.96
N PRO A 146 0.86 16.56 20.74
CA PRO A 146 0.53 17.90 20.29
C PRO A 146 1.76 18.70 19.85
N GLY A 147 1.67 19.34 18.68
CA GLY A 147 2.73 20.19 18.14
C GLY A 147 3.81 19.46 17.33
N VAL A 148 3.74 18.13 17.21
CA VAL A 148 4.60 17.36 16.29
C VAL A 148 3.91 17.26 14.94
N ASP A 149 4.60 17.65 13.88
CA ASP A 149 4.13 17.47 12.51
C ASP A 149 4.43 16.04 12.02
N PRO A 150 3.42 15.18 11.82
CA PRO A 150 3.66 13.82 11.37
C PRO A 150 4.18 13.78 9.94
N VAL A 151 3.69 14.63 9.02
CA VAL A 151 4.12 14.58 7.62
C VAL A 151 5.60 14.98 7.53
N GLY A 152 5.99 16.10 8.14
CA GLY A 152 7.38 16.53 8.19
C GLY A 152 8.31 15.50 8.83
N THR A 153 7.83 14.78 9.85
CA THR A 153 8.60 13.73 10.53
C THR A 153 8.89 12.54 9.62
N PHE A 154 7.91 12.07 8.83
CA PHE A 154 8.12 10.96 7.89
C PHE A 154 8.86 11.39 6.61
N VAL A 155 8.70 12.64 6.16
CA VAL A 155 9.43 13.18 5.01
C VAL A 155 10.91 13.41 5.36
N GLY A 156 11.20 13.91 6.56
CA GLY A 156 12.53 14.31 6.99
C GLY A 156 13.02 15.59 6.32
N GLY A 157 14.17 16.12 6.78
CA GLY A 157 14.77 17.32 6.18
C GLY A 157 15.01 17.13 4.68
N HIS A 158 14.47 18.01 3.84
CA HIS A 158 14.53 17.94 2.38
C HIS A 158 14.10 16.58 1.78
N GLY A 159 13.22 15.84 2.44
CA GLY A 159 12.74 14.54 1.94
C GLY A 159 13.72 13.38 2.14
N THR A 160 14.78 13.55 2.92
CA THR A 160 15.83 12.53 3.14
C THR A 160 15.27 11.17 3.53
N ARG A 161 14.34 11.13 4.47
CA ARG A 161 13.75 9.89 5.00
C ARG A 161 12.87 9.18 3.97
N VAL A 162 11.90 9.90 3.38
CA VAL A 162 11.04 9.33 2.34
C VAL A 162 11.83 8.89 1.11
N ASN A 163 12.89 9.63 0.74
CA ASN A 163 13.77 9.25 -0.37
C ASN A 163 14.57 7.97 -0.05
N ALA A 164 15.02 7.77 1.19
CA ALA A 164 15.69 6.54 1.60
C ALA A 164 14.78 5.31 1.43
N VAL A 165 13.51 5.43 1.83
CA VAL A 165 12.50 4.37 1.63
C VAL A 165 12.22 4.16 0.13
N MET A 166 12.05 5.23 -0.66
CA MET A 166 11.85 5.14 -2.11
C MET A 166 13.02 4.43 -2.82
N ASN A 167 14.26 4.74 -2.44
CA ASN A 167 15.45 4.10 -3.01
C ASN A 167 15.49 2.60 -2.69
N GLU A 168 14.98 2.18 -1.52
CA GLU A 168 14.92 0.77 -1.16
C GLU A 168 13.81 0.02 -1.92
N ILE A 169 12.68 0.65 -2.26
CA ILE A 169 11.59 0.01 -3.03
C ILE A 169 11.67 0.26 -4.55
N GLY A 170 12.74 0.93 -5.00
CA GLY A 170 13.00 1.26 -6.39
C GLY A 170 12.51 2.65 -6.81
N ASP A 171 13.29 3.32 -7.66
CA ASP A 171 13.15 4.74 -8.02
C ASP A 171 11.82 5.12 -8.71
N GLN A 172 11.09 4.13 -9.21
CA GLN A 172 9.84 4.32 -9.96
C GLN A 172 8.63 4.53 -9.05
N GLU A 173 8.64 3.96 -7.84
CA GLU A 173 7.52 4.06 -6.91
C GLU A 173 7.52 5.44 -6.22
N LYS A 174 6.45 6.21 -6.39
CA LYS A 174 6.28 7.49 -5.68
C LYS A 174 5.49 7.30 -4.38
N ILE A 175 5.95 7.91 -3.29
CA ILE A 175 5.27 7.87 -2.00
C ILE A 175 4.65 9.23 -1.72
N ASP A 176 3.32 9.27 -1.55
CA ASP A 176 2.61 10.43 -1.01
C ASP A 176 2.35 10.20 0.47
N ILE A 177 2.78 11.13 1.32
CA ILE A 177 2.52 11.09 2.76
C ILE A 177 1.45 12.14 3.06
N VAL A 178 0.37 11.72 3.70
CA VAL A 178 -0.80 12.57 3.98
C VAL A 178 -1.17 12.46 5.46
N THR A 179 -1.76 13.53 6.00
CA THR A 179 -2.21 13.54 7.39
C THR A 179 -3.52 12.76 7.52
N TYR A 180 -3.55 11.80 8.44
CA TYR A 180 -4.79 11.16 8.87
C TYR A 180 -5.63 12.12 9.73
N ASP A 181 -6.95 12.05 9.59
CA ASP A 181 -7.88 12.80 10.41
C ASP A 181 -9.06 11.88 10.80
N GLU A 182 -9.57 12.03 12.02
CA GLU A 182 -10.75 11.29 12.47
C GLU A 182 -12.03 11.77 11.76
N ASN A 183 -12.05 13.04 11.34
CA ASN A 183 -13.08 13.57 10.48
C ASN A 183 -12.86 13.07 9.05
N ILE A 184 -13.78 12.21 8.60
CA ILE A 184 -13.72 11.60 7.29
C ILE A 184 -13.74 12.60 6.12
N ASP A 185 -14.38 13.77 6.25
CA ASP A 185 -14.33 14.82 5.21
C ASP A 185 -12.89 15.32 5.03
N THR A 186 -12.25 15.69 6.14
CA THR A 186 -10.85 16.12 6.15
C THR A 186 -9.93 15.01 5.64
N TYR A 187 -10.15 13.77 6.09
CA TYR A 187 -9.29 12.66 5.69
C TYR A 187 -9.40 12.32 4.20
N ILE A 188 -10.60 12.37 3.60
CA ILE A 188 -10.79 12.20 2.16
C ILE A 188 -10.08 13.31 1.37
N ARG A 189 -10.18 14.57 1.81
CA ARG A 189 -9.46 15.69 1.18
C ARG A 189 -7.95 15.47 1.23
N ASN A 190 -7.42 15.09 2.39
CA ASN A 190 -6.00 14.79 2.57
C ASN A 190 -5.55 13.62 1.68
N ALA A 191 -6.34 12.54 1.61
CA ALA A 191 -6.03 11.35 0.82
C ALA A 191 -5.98 11.62 -0.70
N LEU A 192 -6.74 12.60 -1.20
CA LEU A 192 -6.74 12.99 -2.61
C LEU A 192 -5.59 13.93 -3.00
N SER A 193 -4.85 14.46 -2.02
CA SER A 193 -3.63 15.24 -2.25
C SER A 193 -2.73 14.56 -3.30
N PRO A 194 -2.24 15.31 -4.31
CA PRO A 194 -2.15 16.77 -4.38
C PRO A 194 -3.38 17.49 -4.97
N ALA A 195 -4.47 16.79 -5.30
CA ALA A 195 -5.64 17.43 -5.90
C ALA A 195 -6.40 18.29 -4.89
N GLU A 196 -6.79 19.50 -5.29
CA GLU A 196 -7.59 20.39 -4.46
C GLU A 196 -9.07 20.06 -4.55
N VAL A 197 -9.70 19.83 -3.39
CA VAL A 197 -11.11 19.44 -3.28
C VAL A 197 -11.95 20.62 -2.85
N VAL A 198 -13.02 20.91 -3.59
CA VAL A 198 -13.98 21.98 -3.27
C VAL A 198 -14.95 21.51 -2.18
N LYS A 199 -15.62 20.38 -2.41
CA LYS A 199 -16.67 19.86 -1.52
C LYS A 199 -16.63 18.33 -1.48
N VAL A 200 -16.93 17.74 -0.32
CA VAL A 200 -17.20 16.31 -0.20
C VAL A 200 -18.62 16.12 0.34
N GLU A 201 -19.38 15.22 -0.27
CA GLU A 201 -20.67 14.74 0.23
C GLU A 201 -20.52 13.28 0.59
N ILE A 202 -20.78 12.93 1.86
CA ILE A 202 -20.42 11.63 2.41
C ILE A 202 -21.69 10.88 2.79
N ASP A 203 -21.84 9.69 2.23
CA ASP A 203 -22.78 8.68 2.68
C ASP A 203 -22.05 7.69 3.60
N LYS A 204 -22.30 7.81 4.90
CA LYS A 204 -21.65 6.98 5.91
C LYS A 204 -22.19 5.54 5.93
N GLU A 205 -23.44 5.32 5.55
CA GLU A 205 -24.03 3.99 5.54
C GLU A 205 -23.50 3.16 4.37
N ALA A 206 -23.45 3.76 3.18
CA ALA A 206 -22.94 3.09 1.98
C ALA A 206 -21.40 3.10 1.89
N LYS A 207 -20.70 3.83 2.76
CA LYS A 207 -19.26 4.14 2.65
C LYS A 207 -18.87 4.71 1.28
N ARG A 208 -19.66 5.66 0.79
CA ARG A 208 -19.45 6.34 -0.49
C ARG A 208 -19.27 7.83 -0.26
N ALA A 209 -18.44 8.48 -1.07
CA ALA A 209 -18.27 9.92 -1.03
C ALA A 209 -18.23 10.49 -2.44
N LYS A 210 -19.04 11.52 -2.68
CA LYS A 210 -18.95 12.35 -3.88
C LYS A 210 -18.01 13.50 -3.60
N VAL A 211 -16.99 13.63 -4.41
CA VAL A 211 -15.94 14.62 -4.27
C VAL A 211 -16.03 15.58 -5.45
N PHE A 212 -16.32 16.84 -5.15
CA PHE A 212 -16.40 17.90 -6.14
C PHE A 212 -15.08 18.63 -6.22
N VAL A 213 -14.53 18.69 -7.44
CA VAL A 213 -13.27 19.38 -7.78
C VAL A 213 -13.51 20.37 -8.90
N THR A 214 -12.59 21.31 -9.11
CA THR A 214 -12.62 22.17 -10.30
C THR A 214 -12.22 21.38 -11.54
N GLU A 215 -12.53 21.90 -12.73
CA GLU A 215 -12.27 21.23 -14.00
C GLU A 215 -10.76 20.95 -14.22
N ASP A 216 -9.89 21.87 -13.81
CA ASP A 216 -8.44 21.71 -13.86
C ASP A 216 -7.92 20.66 -12.87
N GLN A 217 -8.60 20.46 -11.74
CA GLN A 217 -8.23 19.48 -10.70
C GLN A 217 -8.79 18.08 -10.98
N GLN A 218 -9.77 17.92 -11.86
CA GLN A 218 -10.41 16.62 -12.12
C GLN A 218 -9.42 15.56 -12.57
N SER A 219 -8.55 15.89 -13.52
CA SER A 219 -7.53 14.97 -14.03
C SER A 219 -6.52 14.57 -12.94
N ILE A 220 -6.15 15.50 -12.06
CA ILE A 220 -5.22 15.28 -10.94
C ILE A 220 -5.87 14.37 -9.89
N ALA A 221 -7.12 14.66 -9.53
CA ALA A 221 -7.89 13.89 -8.55
C ALA A 221 -8.09 12.43 -8.98
N ILE A 222 -8.42 12.19 -10.25
CA ILE A 222 -8.53 10.84 -10.80
C ILE A 222 -7.15 10.18 -10.89
N GLY A 223 -6.16 10.91 -11.43
CA GLY A 223 -4.82 10.41 -11.70
C GLY A 223 -4.75 9.46 -12.90
N ARG A 224 -3.54 9.14 -13.36
CA ARG A 224 -3.31 8.29 -14.54
C ARG A 224 -3.94 6.90 -14.35
N GLY A 225 -4.95 6.57 -15.15
CA GLY A 225 -5.67 5.30 -15.05
C GLY A 225 -6.48 5.14 -13.75
N GLY A 226 -6.91 6.24 -13.14
CA GLY A 226 -7.65 6.23 -11.88
C GLY A 226 -6.81 5.90 -10.65
N GLN A 227 -5.48 5.96 -10.76
CA GLN A 227 -4.58 5.53 -9.68
C GLN A 227 -4.75 6.37 -8.40
N ASN A 228 -4.89 7.70 -8.50
CA ASN A 228 -4.95 8.55 -7.32
C ASN A 228 -6.24 8.31 -6.53
N VAL A 229 -7.39 8.33 -7.22
CA VAL A 229 -8.70 8.06 -6.61
C VAL A 229 -8.80 6.64 -6.05
N ARG A 230 -8.24 5.63 -6.73
CA ARG A 230 -8.24 4.23 -6.25
C ARG A 230 -7.39 4.06 -4.99
N LEU A 231 -6.21 4.68 -4.93
CA LEU A 231 -5.37 4.65 -3.74
C LEU A 231 -6.02 5.42 -2.58
N ALA A 232 -6.58 6.59 -2.83
CA ALA A 232 -7.30 7.37 -1.82
C ALA A 232 -8.54 6.63 -1.28
N SER A 233 -9.27 5.94 -2.16
CA SER A 233 -10.41 5.09 -1.80
C SER A 233 -9.99 3.92 -0.91
N ARG A 234 -8.91 3.20 -1.26
CA ARG A 234 -8.35 2.12 -0.42
C ARG A 234 -7.86 2.63 0.93
N LEU A 235 -7.23 3.81 0.96
CA LEU A 235 -6.64 4.41 2.16
C LEU A 235 -7.71 4.90 3.16
N THR A 236 -8.81 5.45 2.65
CA THR A 236 -9.92 5.96 3.47
C THR A 236 -10.96 4.90 3.79
N GLY A 237 -11.03 3.84 2.98
CA GLY A 237 -12.07 2.80 3.06
C GLY A 237 -13.43 3.24 2.50
N TYR A 238 -13.47 4.35 1.75
CA TYR A 238 -14.66 4.87 1.07
C TYR A 238 -14.54 4.74 -0.44
N GLU A 239 -15.63 4.42 -1.12
CA GLU A 239 -15.70 4.55 -2.58
C GLU A 239 -15.80 6.05 -2.93
N LEU A 240 -14.87 6.55 -3.74
CA LEU A 240 -14.79 7.97 -4.09
C LEU A 240 -15.21 8.21 -5.53
N ASP A 241 -16.23 9.03 -5.74
CA ASP A 241 -16.69 9.47 -7.06
C ASP A 241 -16.29 10.93 -7.29
N ILE A 242 -15.56 11.19 -8.38
CA ILE A 242 -14.99 12.52 -8.66
C ILE A 242 -15.87 13.24 -9.68
N GLU A 243 -16.56 14.28 -9.23
CA GLU A 243 -17.40 15.13 -10.08
C GLU A 243 -16.78 16.53 -10.22
N THR A 244 -17.01 17.18 -11.35
CA THR A 244 -16.69 18.60 -11.47
C THR A 244 -17.76 19.42 -10.78
N ALA A 245 -17.34 20.40 -9.98
CA ALA A 245 -18.25 21.38 -9.41
C ALA A 245 -18.81 22.21 -10.57
N ILE A 246 -19.96 21.80 -11.13
CA ILE A 246 -20.71 22.65 -12.05
C ILE A 246 -21.10 23.88 -11.24
N ALA A 247 -20.66 25.06 -11.67
CA ALA A 247 -21.20 26.31 -11.17
C ALA A 247 -22.71 26.22 -11.36
N LYS A 248 -23.48 25.91 -10.30
CA LYS A 248 -24.93 26.09 -10.34
C LYS A 248 -25.13 27.51 -10.84
N PRO A 249 -25.78 27.74 -11.99
CA PRO A 249 -26.26 29.07 -12.29
C PRO A 249 -27.06 29.47 -11.07
N ALA A 250 -26.68 30.57 -10.41
CA ALA A 250 -27.46 31.10 -9.32
C ALA A 250 -28.92 31.03 -9.76
N GLU A 251 -29.75 30.31 -9.00
CA GLU A 251 -31.19 30.32 -9.24
C GLU A 251 -31.55 31.78 -9.39
N LYS A 252 -31.94 32.20 -10.61
CA LYS A 252 -32.45 33.54 -10.83
C LYS A 252 -33.61 33.64 -9.89
N LYS A 253 -33.42 34.30 -8.73
CA LYS A 253 -34.52 34.80 -7.93
C LYS A 253 -35.38 35.53 -8.94
N VAL A 254 -36.53 34.94 -9.26
CA VAL A 254 -37.54 35.57 -10.09
C VAL A 254 -37.73 36.93 -9.42
N LYS A 255 -37.29 38.00 -10.08
CA LYS A 255 -37.61 39.34 -9.64
C LYS A 255 -39.13 39.36 -9.68
N LYS A 256 -39.76 39.28 -8.52
CA LYS A 256 -41.19 39.50 -8.38
C LYS A 256 -41.39 40.92 -8.93
N ASN A 257 -42.08 41.04 -10.07
CA ASN A 257 -42.33 42.32 -10.69
C ASN A 257 -43.17 43.13 -9.69
N ILE A 258 -42.60 44.21 -9.18
CA ILE A 258 -43.24 45.09 -8.19
C ILE A 258 -44.54 45.69 -8.77
N GLU A 259 -44.67 45.74 -10.09
CA GLU A 259 -45.88 46.21 -10.79
C GLU A 259 -47.10 45.30 -10.57
N ASP A 260 -46.93 43.98 -10.44
CA ASP A 260 -48.07 43.05 -10.26
C ASP A 260 -48.66 43.13 -8.82
N ASP A 261 -47.81 43.41 -7.82
CA ASP A 261 -48.26 43.64 -6.43
C ASP A 261 -48.90 45.04 -6.27
N LEU A 262 -48.60 46.01 -7.15
CA LEU A 262 -49.20 47.36 -7.09
C LEU A 262 -50.59 47.41 -7.76
N PHE A 263 -50.78 46.68 -8.86
CA PHE A 263 -52.08 46.58 -9.54
C PHE A 263 -53.11 45.78 -8.72
N SER A 264 -52.67 44.78 -7.96
CA SER A 264 -53.56 44.01 -7.07
C SER A 264 -54.03 44.84 -5.86
N ALA A 265 -53.18 45.69 -5.28
CA ALA A 265 -53.55 46.57 -4.17
C ALA A 265 -54.53 47.70 -4.57
N ILE A 266 -54.50 48.16 -5.83
CA ILE A 266 -55.42 49.20 -6.33
C ILE A 266 -56.81 48.62 -6.60
N ASN A 267 -56.92 47.36 -7.05
CA ASN A 267 -58.21 46.73 -7.28
C ASN A 267 -58.95 46.33 -5.99
N GLU A 268 -58.25 46.11 -4.87
CA GLU A 268 -58.89 45.83 -3.58
C GLU A 268 -59.45 47.07 -2.87
N GLN A 269 -59.10 48.29 -3.30
CA GLN A 269 -59.66 49.53 -2.75
C GLN A 269 -60.82 50.11 -3.60
N GLY A 270 -61.26 49.38 -4.62
CA GLY A 270 -62.26 49.83 -5.59
C GLY A 270 -63.67 49.21 -5.48
N GLU A 271 -63.91 48.32 -4.50
CA GLU A 271 -65.27 47.82 -4.17
C GLU A 271 -65.81 48.43 -2.87
#